data_AF-A0A2W7RG34-F1
#
_entry.id   AF-A0A2W7RG34-F1
#
_cell.length_a   1.000
_cell.length_b   1.000
_cell.length_c   1.000
_cell.angle_alpha   90.00
_cell.angle_beta   90.00
_cell.angle_gamma   90.00
#
_symmetry.space_group_name_H-M   'P 1'
#
loop_
_entity.id
_entity.type
_entity.pdbx_description
1 polymer ?
#
loop_
_entity_poly.entity_id
_entity_poly.type
_entity_poly.pdbx_seq_one_letter_code
_entity_poly.pdbx_strand_id
1 'polypeptide(L)'
;MSNNTFRKKLKSGNKPKGGPRKSIFSWIEEKLDITGILGEGVPVQLVPPVGFVAILALIYIWGNHRAENMVRKIEKAQQEVEDLRADVTTLEAEYMLSSMQSEVAKRVAEQGIFELNQPPIKIEVEK
;
A
#
# COMPACT_ATOMS: atom_id res chain seq x y z
N MET A 1 -3.61 63.86 -56.12
CA MET A 1 -3.83 63.87 -54.66
C MET A 1 -5.20 63.26 -54.38
N SER A 2 -5.27 62.08 -53.77
CA SER A 2 -6.52 61.46 -53.34
C SER A 2 -6.70 61.66 -51.83
N ASN A 3 -7.76 62.36 -51.44
CA ASN A 3 -8.14 62.51 -50.04
C ASN A 3 -8.95 61.29 -49.58
N ASN A 4 -8.44 60.63 -48.54
CA ASN A 4 -9.07 59.48 -47.89
C ASN A 4 -10.27 59.91 -47.04
N THR A 5 -11.46 59.41 -47.41
CA THR A 5 -12.68 59.54 -46.60
C THR A 5 -12.97 58.23 -45.90
N PHE A 6 -12.46 58.02 -44.68
CA PHE A 6 -13.03 57.06 -43.73
C PHE A 6 -12.70 57.47 -42.29
N ARG A 7 -13.46 58.43 -41.76
CA ARG A 7 -13.58 58.63 -40.31
C ARG A 7 -14.65 57.69 -39.77
N LYS A 8 -14.25 56.53 -39.27
CA LYS A 8 -15.09 55.73 -38.36
C LYS A 8 -14.61 55.98 -36.94
N LYS A 9 -15.44 56.65 -36.14
CA LYS A 9 -15.17 56.90 -34.72
C LYS A 9 -14.96 55.58 -33.99
N LEU A 10 -13.81 55.44 -33.32
CA LEU A 10 -13.60 54.46 -32.26
C LEU A 10 -14.62 54.75 -31.14
N LYS A 11 -15.63 53.88 -31.04
CA LYS A 11 -16.57 53.90 -29.91
C LYS A 11 -15.81 53.48 -28.65
N SER A 12 -15.79 54.40 -27.70
CA SER A 12 -15.77 54.12 -26.27
C SER A 12 -16.83 53.08 -25.91
N GLY A 13 -16.47 52.15 -25.01
CA GLY A 13 -17.40 51.41 -24.19
C GLY A 13 -17.74 49.99 -24.66
N ASN A 14 -17.00 49.02 -24.14
CA ASN A 14 -17.59 47.78 -23.63
C ASN A 14 -16.64 47.14 -22.61
N LYS A 15 -16.94 47.34 -21.32
CA LYS A 15 -16.44 46.48 -20.24
C LYS A 15 -17.04 45.09 -20.47
N PRO A 16 -16.27 44.00 -20.56
CA PRO A 16 -16.85 42.67 -20.49
C PRO A 16 -17.36 42.47 -19.06
N LYS A 17 -18.68 42.44 -18.91
CA LYS A 17 -19.35 41.87 -17.73
C LYS A 17 -19.06 40.38 -17.70
N GLY A 18 -18.22 39.96 -16.78
CA GLY A 18 -18.08 38.58 -16.34
C GLY A 18 -17.42 38.62 -14.98
N GLY A 19 -18.16 38.25 -13.93
CA GLY A 19 -17.61 38.14 -12.57
C GLY A 19 -16.37 37.25 -12.53
N PRO A 20 -15.57 37.29 -11.46
CA PRO A 20 -14.28 36.62 -11.42
C PRO A 20 -14.51 35.13 -11.62
N ARG A 21 -14.18 34.61 -12.81
CA ARG A 21 -14.01 33.17 -13.00
C ARG A 21 -12.88 32.82 -12.07
N LYS A 22 -13.19 32.14 -10.96
CA LYS A 22 -12.21 31.59 -10.01
C LYS A 22 -11.40 30.54 -10.75
N SER A 23 -10.46 31.00 -11.57
CA SER A 23 -9.45 30.18 -12.21
C SER A 23 -8.51 29.73 -11.11
N ILE A 24 -8.03 28.50 -11.18
CA ILE A 24 -7.28 27.81 -10.12
C ILE A 24 -6.10 28.68 -9.61
N PHE A 25 -5.53 29.52 -10.47
CA PHE A 25 -4.51 30.53 -10.14
C PHE A 25 -4.95 31.56 -9.09
N SER A 26 -6.17 32.10 -9.18
CA SER A 26 -6.69 33.09 -8.23
C SER A 26 -6.91 32.50 -6.84
N TRP A 27 -7.25 31.20 -6.76
CA TRP A 27 -7.40 30.52 -5.47
C TRP A 27 -6.05 30.23 -4.81
N ILE A 28 -5.03 29.91 -5.61
CA ILE A 28 -3.66 29.71 -5.14
C ILE A 28 -3.06 31.03 -4.64
N GLU A 29 -3.23 32.12 -5.39
CA GLU A 29 -2.78 33.47 -5.02
C GLU A 29 -3.48 34.01 -3.77
N GLU A 30 -4.73 33.61 -3.50
CA GLU A 30 -5.45 33.96 -2.26
C GLU A 30 -4.98 33.16 -1.03
N LYS A 31 -4.48 31.93 -1.23
CA LYS A 31 -4.03 31.04 -0.14
C LYS A 31 -2.54 31.15 0.17
N LEU A 32 -1.75 31.56 -0.81
CA LEU A 32 -0.33 31.84 -0.69
C LEU A 32 -0.17 33.34 -0.92
N ASP A 33 0.19 34.11 0.12
CA ASP A 33 0.45 35.56 0.07
C ASP A 33 1.69 35.91 -0.78
N ILE A 34 1.71 35.48 -2.05
CA ILE A 34 2.83 35.60 -2.98
C ILE A 34 3.09 37.08 -3.27
N THR A 35 2.05 37.91 -3.23
CA THR A 35 2.13 39.36 -3.41
C THR A 35 2.98 40.04 -2.33
N GLY A 36 2.98 39.53 -1.09
CA GLY A 36 3.78 40.08 0.01
C GLY A 36 5.27 39.70 -0.05
N ILE A 37 5.61 38.60 -0.73
CA ILE A 37 6.97 38.05 -0.80
C ILE A 37 7.65 38.40 -2.14
N LEU A 38 6.87 38.51 -3.23
CA LEU A 38 7.39 38.66 -4.60
C LEU A 38 7.05 40.01 -5.28
N GLY A 39 6.32 40.92 -4.62
CA GLY A 39 6.12 42.30 -5.08
C GLY A 39 5.25 42.46 -6.33
N GLU A 40 5.76 42.10 -7.50
CA GLU A 40 5.11 42.28 -8.81
C GLU A 40 4.36 41.03 -9.32
N GLY A 41 4.26 39.98 -8.50
CA GLY A 41 3.64 38.70 -8.84
C GLY A 41 4.65 37.66 -9.33
N VAL A 42 4.18 36.46 -9.67
CA VAL A 42 5.08 35.36 -10.09
C VAL A 42 5.56 35.60 -11.52
N PRO A 43 6.88 35.62 -11.79
CA PRO A 43 7.38 35.68 -13.15
C PRO A 43 6.93 34.43 -13.92
N VAL A 44 6.20 34.64 -15.02
CA VAL A 44 5.57 33.57 -15.83
C VAL A 44 6.60 32.56 -16.36
N GLN A 45 7.85 32.96 -16.52
CA GLN A 45 8.97 32.11 -16.96
C GLN A 45 9.38 31.06 -15.92
N LEU A 46 9.20 31.32 -14.62
CA LEU A 46 9.53 30.36 -13.55
C LEU A 46 8.41 29.36 -13.29
N VAL A 47 7.18 29.64 -13.74
CA VAL A 47 6.03 28.77 -13.49
C VAL A 47 6.23 27.37 -14.09
N PRO A 48 6.66 27.18 -15.36
CA PRO A 48 6.90 25.85 -15.92
C PRO A 48 8.00 25.03 -15.20
N PRO A 49 9.22 25.54 -14.96
CA PRO A 49 10.27 24.75 -14.31
C PRO A 49 9.98 24.46 -12.83
N VAL A 50 9.42 25.42 -12.08
CA VAL A 50 9.05 25.20 -10.67
C VAL A 50 7.88 24.23 -10.58
N GLY A 51 6.88 24.35 -11.47
CA GLY A 51 5.77 23.41 -11.56
C GLY A 51 6.24 21.98 -11.86
N PHE A 52 7.23 21.82 -12.73
CA PHE A 52 7.82 20.51 -13.03
C PHE A 52 8.48 19.88 -11.79
N VAL A 53 9.29 20.63 -11.04
CA VAL A 53 9.90 20.15 -9.80
C VAL A 53 8.86 19.85 -8.73
N ALA A 54 7.81 20.68 -8.62
CA ALA A 54 6.71 20.43 -7.71
C ALA A 54 5.98 19.12 -8.03
N ILE A 55 5.73 18.82 -9.31
CA ILE A 55 5.14 17.55 -9.74
C ILE A 55 6.06 16.38 -9.37
N LEU A 56 7.38 16.49 -9.59
CA LEU A 56 8.33 15.46 -9.20
C LEU A 56 8.33 15.23 -7.68
N ALA A 57 8.26 16.30 -6.88
CA ALA A 57 8.18 16.21 -5.44
C ALA A 57 6.90 15.49 -4.99
N LEU A 58 5.75 15.76 -5.64
CA LEU A 58 4.50 15.05 -5.37
C LEU A 58 4.61 13.56 -5.69
N ILE A 59 5.20 13.19 -6.84
CA ILE A 59 5.42 11.79 -7.22
C ILE A 59 6.33 11.10 -6.20
N TYR A 60 7.38 11.78 -5.74
CA TYR A 60 8.29 11.26 -4.73
C TYR A 60 7.58 10.98 -3.39
N ILE A 61 6.83 11.96 -2.87
CA ILE A 61 6.08 11.81 -1.62
C ILE A 61 5.07 10.67 -1.75
N TRP A 62 4.35 10.60 -2.88
CA TRP A 62 3.39 9.53 -3.16
C TRP A 62 4.06 8.15 -3.18
N GLY A 63 5.19 8.03 -3.89
CA GLY A 63 5.95 6.78 -3.96
C GLY A 63 6.47 6.33 -2.60
N ASN A 64 7.03 7.25 -1.82
CA ASN A 64 7.51 6.98 -0.47
C ASN A 64 6.39 6.50 0.46
N HIS A 65 5.24 7.17 0.45
CA HIS A 65 4.10 6.76 1.26
C HIS A 65 3.57 5.37 0.88
N ARG A 66 3.58 5.04 -0.42
CA ARG A 66 3.19 3.70 -0.89
C ARG A 66 4.20 2.63 -0.45
N ALA A 67 5.49 2.93 -0.49
CA ALA A 67 6.54 2.02 -0.04
C ALA A 67 6.41 1.71 1.46
N GLU A 68 6.21 2.72 2.29
CA GLU A 68 6.00 2.54 3.73
C GLU A 68 4.78 1.65 4.03
N ASN A 69 3.66 1.90 3.36
CA ASN A 69 2.47 1.06 3.49
C ASN A 69 2.71 -0.39 3.01
N MET A 70 3.59 -0.60 2.04
CA MET A 70 3.97 -1.94 1.59
C MET A 70 4.81 -2.67 2.63
N VAL A 71 5.79 -2.00 3.22
CA VAL A 71 6.65 -2.57 4.28
C VAL A 71 5.80 -3.06 5.45
N ARG A 72 4.86 -2.24 5.92
CA ARG A 72 3.93 -2.62 7.00
C ARG A 72 3.06 -3.85 6.66
N LYS A 73 2.72 -4.04 5.38
CA LYS A 73 1.98 -5.23 4.93
C LYS A 73 2.87 -6.47 4.91
N ILE A 74 4.12 -6.32 4.47
CA ILE A 74 5.11 -7.40 4.45
C ILE A 74 5.37 -7.89 5.88
N GLU A 75 5.57 -6.97 6.83
CA GLU A 75 5.81 -7.32 8.24
C GLU A 75 4.65 -8.14 8.83
N LYS A 76 3.40 -7.73 8.57
CA LYS A 76 2.21 -8.49 9.02
C LYS A 76 2.15 -9.88 8.39
N ALA A 77 2.37 -9.97 7.08
CA ALA A 77 2.35 -11.25 6.38
C ALA A 77 3.48 -12.18 6.86
N GLN A 78 4.66 -11.64 7.18
CA GLN A 78 5.76 -12.41 7.76
C GLN A 78 5.39 -12.96 9.14
N GLN A 79 4.79 -12.13 9.98
CA GLN A 79 4.31 -12.56 11.29
C GLN A 79 3.27 -13.69 11.16
N GLU A 80 2.29 -13.54 10.27
CA GLU A 80 1.28 -14.59 10.01
C GLU A 80 1.94 -15.91 9.56
N VAL A 81 2.97 -15.85 8.71
CA VAL A 81 3.70 -17.04 8.26
C VAL A 81 4.50 -17.68 9.38
N GLU A 82 5.12 -16.89 10.26
CA GLU A 82 5.85 -17.40 11.43
C GLU A 82 4.90 -18.08 12.42
N ASP A 83 3.74 -17.48 12.68
CA ASP A 83 2.70 -18.05 13.54
C ASP A 83 2.20 -19.38 12.97
N LEU A 84 1.86 -19.43 11.67
CA LEU A 84 1.45 -20.68 11.00
C LEU A 84 2.53 -21.77 11.10
N ARG A 85 3.80 -21.39 10.98
CA ARG A 85 4.91 -22.34 11.08
C ARG A 85 5.04 -22.90 12.49
N ALA A 86 4.84 -22.06 13.51
CA ALA A 86 4.83 -22.50 14.91
C ALA A 86 3.67 -23.48 15.17
N ASP A 87 2.48 -23.20 14.63
CA ASP A 87 1.31 -24.07 14.75
C ASP A 87 1.54 -25.44 14.11
N VAL A 88 2.05 -25.48 12.87
CA VAL A 88 2.38 -26.75 12.19
C VAL A 88 3.39 -27.55 12.98
N THR A 89 4.45 -26.91 13.48
CA THR A 89 5.49 -27.59 14.28
C THR A 89 4.89 -28.19 15.56
N THR A 90 3.99 -27.45 16.22
CA THR A 90 3.32 -27.90 17.43
C THR A 90 2.38 -29.07 17.16
N LEU A 91 1.56 -28.97 16.10
CA LEU A 91 0.65 -30.03 15.66
C LEU A 91 1.41 -31.30 15.24
N GLU A 92 2.53 -31.16 14.53
CA GLU A 92 3.38 -32.30 14.18
C GLU A 92 3.96 -32.98 15.42
N ALA A 93 4.41 -32.21 16.42
CA ALA A 93 4.89 -32.75 17.68
C ALA A 93 3.79 -33.50 18.45
N GLU A 94 2.58 -32.94 18.52
CA GLU A 94 1.43 -33.60 19.15
C GLU A 94 1.01 -34.86 18.39
N TYR A 95 1.01 -34.80 17.05
CA TYR A 95 0.73 -35.97 16.20
C TYR A 95 1.75 -37.08 16.43
N MET A 96 3.05 -36.75 16.45
CA MET A 96 4.11 -37.71 16.75
C MET A 96 3.91 -38.34 18.13
N LEU A 97 3.67 -37.54 19.17
CA LEU A 97 3.41 -38.04 20.52
C LEU A 97 2.19 -38.99 20.53
N SER A 98 1.10 -38.60 19.87
CA SER A 98 -0.14 -39.37 19.82
C SER A 98 -0.02 -40.69 19.04
N SER A 99 0.93 -40.77 18.11
CA SER A 99 1.22 -41.95 17.29
C SER A 99 2.30 -42.86 17.88
N MET A 100 2.99 -42.43 18.96
CA MET A 100 3.94 -43.28 19.66
C MET A 100 3.24 -44.53 20.21
N GLN A 101 3.84 -45.70 19.98
CA GLN A 101 3.31 -46.99 20.42
C GLN A 101 3.04 -47.03 21.93
N SER A 102 3.90 -46.39 22.74
CA SER A 102 3.72 -46.29 24.18
C SER A 102 2.49 -45.48 24.59
N GLU A 103 2.18 -44.38 23.88
CA GLU A 103 0.98 -43.56 24.16
C GLU A 103 -0.29 -44.26 23.66
N VAL A 104 -0.21 -44.89 22.49
CA VAL A 104 -1.30 -45.72 21.97
C VAL A 104 -1.59 -46.86 22.96
N ALA A 105 -0.58 -47.63 23.37
CA ALA A 105 -0.73 -48.75 24.30
C ALA A 105 -1.38 -48.32 25.63
N LYS A 106 -1.00 -47.16 26.20
CA LYS A 106 -1.68 -46.60 27.38
C LYS A 106 -3.16 -46.33 27.13
N ARG A 107 -3.53 -45.76 25.97
CA ARG A 107 -4.92 -45.47 25.61
C ARG A 107 -5.75 -46.74 25.38
N VAL A 108 -5.15 -47.79 24.79
CA VAL A 108 -5.87 -49.06 24.51
C VAL A 108 -5.83 -50.04 25.69
N ALA A 109 -5.05 -49.75 26.74
CA ALA A 109 -4.97 -50.59 27.95
C ALA A 109 -6.33 -50.75 28.65
N GLU A 110 -7.16 -49.70 28.66
CA GLU A 110 -8.53 -49.77 29.19
C GLU A 110 -9.42 -50.75 28.42
N GLN A 111 -9.09 -51.04 27.17
CA GLN A 111 -9.80 -52.00 26.31
C GLN A 111 -9.22 -53.42 26.42
N GLY A 112 -8.24 -53.65 27.32
CA GLY A 112 -7.61 -54.95 27.54
C GLY A 112 -6.59 -55.36 26.47
N ILE A 113 -6.15 -54.43 25.62
CA ILE A 113 -5.15 -54.66 24.58
C ILE A 113 -3.76 -54.28 25.12
N PHE A 114 -2.79 -55.19 25.01
CA PHE A 114 -1.43 -55.03 25.54
C PHE A 114 -0.35 -55.42 24.51
N GLU A 115 0.81 -54.77 24.59
CA GLU A 115 1.95 -55.09 23.74
C GLU A 115 2.55 -56.47 24.07
N LEU A 116 2.82 -57.26 23.03
CA LEU A 116 3.58 -58.50 23.17
C LEU A 116 5.07 -58.17 23.35
N ASN A 117 5.53 -58.21 24.61
CA ASN A 117 6.95 -58.08 24.94
C ASN A 117 7.76 -59.36 24.69
N GLN A 118 7.10 -60.44 24.27
CA GLN A 118 7.69 -61.77 24.10
C GLN A 118 7.70 -62.15 22.62
N PRO A 119 8.79 -62.74 22.11
CA PRO A 119 8.84 -63.18 20.72
C PRO A 119 7.78 -64.26 20.45
N PRO A 120 7.17 -64.28 19.24
CA PRO A 120 6.15 -65.24 18.90
C PRO A 120 6.70 -66.67 18.90
N ILE A 121 5.90 -67.59 19.45
CA ILE A 121 6.27 -69.01 19.50
C ILE A 121 6.11 -69.60 18.10
N LYS A 122 7.22 -70.09 17.54
CA LYS A 122 7.20 -70.76 16.24
C LYS A 122 6.62 -72.17 16.43
N ILE A 123 5.47 -72.42 15.83
CA ILE A 123 4.84 -73.76 15.84
C ILE A 123 5.50 -74.57 14.73
N GLU A 124 6.34 -75.53 15.10
CA GLU A 124 6.89 -76.50 14.14
C GLU A 124 5.99 -77.75 14.16
N VAL A 125 5.44 -78.07 12.99
CA VAL A 125 4.56 -79.25 12.81
C VAL A 125 5.46 -80.43 12.47
N GLU A 126 5.46 -81.47 13.31
CA GLU A 126 6.13 -82.72 13.00
C GLU A 126 5.49 -83.35 11.74
N LYS A 127 6.35 -83.77 10.80
CA LYS A 127 5.96 -84.36 9.52
C LYS A 127 5.41 -85.77 9.68
#